data_AF-A0A4Y8CCX2-F1
#
_entry.id   AF-A0A4Y8CCX2-F1
#
_cell.length_a   1.000
_cell.length_b   1.000
_cell.length_c   1.000
_cell.angle_alpha   90.00
_cell.angle_beta   90.00
_cell.angle_gamma   90.00
#
_symmetry.space_group_name_H-M   'P 1'
#
loop_
_entity.id
_entity.type
_entity.pdbx_description
1 polymer ?
#
loop_
_entity_poly.entity_id
_entity_poly.type
_entity_poly.pdbx_seq_one_letter_code
_entity_poly.pdbx_strand_id
1 'polypeptide(L)'
;MIFIDACFKKPTPYTPIWMMRQAGRYLPEYMEVRKQAGDFLSLCKDYKKASEVSLQPIDILDVDAAIIFSDILVVPLEMGMNLRFEKGEGPVFDNPISTLEDLEKLDDQNAHKKLNYVYDALKLTREKLSQNKALIGFCGSPWTIATYMIEGSGSKNYAKCKKMLYQNPELLHKILNKLTQVLKLYLEEQIKAGANAIQIFDSWASALEYDKFFEFSFNYMLEISNFIK
;
A
#
# COMPACT_ATOMS: atom_id res chain seq x y z
N MET A 1 1.33 -17.50 -16.02
CA MET A 1 0.53 -17.45 -14.76
C MET A 1 -0.82 -16.89 -15.16
N ILE A 2 -1.92 -17.60 -14.94
CA ILE A 2 -3.22 -17.27 -15.57
C ILE A 2 -3.67 -15.83 -15.25
N PHE A 3 -3.49 -15.38 -14.00
CA PHE A 3 -3.73 -13.99 -13.60
C PHE A 3 -2.94 -12.96 -14.43
N ILE A 4 -1.63 -13.18 -14.61
CA ILE A 4 -0.77 -12.27 -15.39
C ILE A 4 -1.15 -12.27 -16.87
N ASP A 5 -1.44 -13.44 -17.44
CA ASP A 5 -1.86 -13.54 -18.84
C ASP A 5 -3.19 -12.80 -19.07
N ALA A 6 -4.14 -12.87 -18.13
CA ALA A 6 -5.37 -12.09 -18.15
C ALA A 6 -5.12 -10.58 -18.03
N CYS A 7 -4.19 -10.12 -17.17
CA CYS A 7 -3.80 -8.70 -17.10
C CYS A 7 -3.25 -8.18 -18.43
N PHE A 8 -2.53 -9.01 -19.17
CA PHE A 8 -2.05 -8.70 -20.53
C PHE A 8 -3.09 -8.93 -21.64
N LYS A 9 -4.35 -9.22 -21.28
CA LYS A 9 -5.45 -9.50 -22.21
C LYS A 9 -5.19 -10.69 -23.15
N LYS A 10 -4.37 -11.65 -22.72
CA LYS A 10 -4.15 -12.90 -23.48
C LYS A 10 -5.32 -13.87 -23.22
N PRO A 11 -5.60 -14.80 -24.15
CA PRO A 11 -6.57 -15.87 -23.91
C PRO A 11 -6.15 -16.74 -22.72
N THR A 12 -7.11 -17.06 -21.85
CA THR A 12 -6.92 -17.96 -20.71
C THR A 12 -7.98 -19.08 -20.72
N PRO A 13 -7.69 -20.25 -20.14
CA PRO A 13 -8.65 -21.36 -20.11
C PRO A 13 -9.89 -21.07 -19.23
N TYR A 14 -9.76 -20.14 -18.28
CA TYR A 14 -10.84 -19.63 -17.44
C TYR A 14 -10.49 -18.21 -16.95
N THR A 15 -11.45 -17.53 -16.33
CA THR A 15 -11.23 -16.20 -15.71
C THR A 15 -10.55 -16.36 -14.34
N PRO A 16 -9.33 -15.82 -14.14
CA PRO A 16 -8.63 -15.97 -12.87
C PRO A 16 -9.31 -15.17 -11.75
N ILE A 17 -9.24 -15.69 -10.52
CA ILE A 17 -9.85 -15.08 -9.34
C ILE A 17 -8.82 -14.84 -8.23
N TRP A 18 -9.02 -13.76 -7.49
CA TRP A 18 -8.43 -13.46 -6.18
C TRP A 18 -9.36 -12.46 -5.47
N MET A 19 -9.18 -12.26 -4.17
CA MET A 19 -10.07 -11.36 -3.41
C MET A 19 -9.29 -10.31 -2.63
N MET A 20 -9.76 -9.07 -2.70
CA MET A 20 -9.26 -8.02 -1.81
C MET A 20 -9.53 -8.39 -0.35
N ARG A 21 -8.51 -8.20 0.51
CA ARG A 21 -8.52 -8.63 1.91
C ARG A 21 -8.70 -10.15 2.09
N GLN A 22 -8.24 -10.96 1.13
CA GLN A 22 -8.23 -12.43 1.24
C GLN A 22 -7.47 -12.94 2.48
N ALA A 23 -6.39 -12.27 2.89
CA ALA A 23 -5.76 -12.47 4.19
C ALA A 23 -6.45 -11.56 5.22
N GLY A 24 -7.35 -12.11 6.04
CA GLY A 24 -8.14 -11.27 6.93
C GLY A 24 -8.94 -12.02 7.98
N ARG A 25 -9.60 -11.24 8.85
CA ARG A 25 -10.29 -11.69 10.07
C ARG A 25 -11.42 -12.70 9.87
N TYR A 26 -11.83 -12.96 8.63
CA TYR A 26 -12.83 -13.99 8.32
C TYR A 26 -12.22 -15.40 8.38
N LEU A 27 -10.89 -15.52 8.30
CA LEU A 27 -10.15 -16.78 8.48
C LEU A 27 -9.75 -16.96 9.95
N PRO A 28 -10.13 -18.06 10.60
CA PRO A 28 -9.66 -18.40 11.95
C PRO A 28 -8.11 -18.46 12.04
N GLU A 29 -7.46 -19.02 11.03
CA GLU A 29 -6.00 -19.19 10.95
C GLU A 29 -5.29 -17.83 10.92
N TYR A 30 -5.87 -16.86 10.22
CA TYR A 30 -5.36 -15.48 10.23
C TYR A 30 -5.43 -14.88 11.65
N MET A 31 -6.53 -15.13 12.36
CA MET A 31 -6.74 -14.60 13.71
C MET A 31 -5.75 -15.20 14.71
N GLU A 32 -5.36 -16.45 14.54
CA GLU A 32 -4.32 -17.11 15.35
C GLU A 32 -2.96 -16.43 15.15
N VAL A 33 -2.51 -16.25 13.91
CA VAL A 33 -1.24 -15.58 13.60
C VAL A 33 -1.26 -14.14 14.10
N ARG A 34 -2.38 -13.42 13.90
CA ARG A 34 -2.55 -12.04 14.37
C ARG A 34 -2.44 -11.95 15.90
N LYS A 35 -2.99 -12.92 16.64
CA LYS A 35 -2.86 -12.97 18.11
C LYS A 35 -1.41 -13.15 18.54
N GLN A 36 -0.64 -13.97 17.82
CA GLN A 36 0.79 -14.19 18.09
C GLN A 36 1.67 -12.98 17.73
N ALA A 37 1.25 -12.14 16.79
CA ALA A 37 1.95 -10.90 16.45
C ALA A 37 1.69 -9.75 17.44
N GLY A 38 0.64 -9.87 18.28
CA GLY A 38 0.24 -8.83 19.23
C GLY A 38 -0.61 -7.74 18.57
N ASP A 39 -0.01 -6.98 17.65
CA ASP A 39 -0.68 -5.90 16.93
C ASP A 39 -0.49 -5.99 15.39
N PHE A 40 -1.22 -5.13 14.67
CA PHE A 40 -1.23 -5.15 13.20
C PHE A 40 0.09 -4.68 12.57
N LEU A 41 0.76 -3.68 13.15
CA LEU A 41 2.05 -3.21 12.64
C LEU A 41 3.14 -4.23 12.91
N SER A 42 3.13 -4.84 14.10
CA SER A 42 4.01 -5.95 14.45
C SER A 42 3.83 -7.12 13.49
N LEU A 43 2.60 -7.42 13.08
CA LEU A 43 2.33 -8.43 12.04
C LEU A 43 2.90 -8.03 10.67
N CYS A 44 2.78 -6.76 10.26
CA CYS A 44 3.35 -6.27 9.01
C CYS A 44 4.89 -6.31 9.01
N LYS A 45 5.53 -6.05 10.16
CA LYS A 45 6.99 -6.02 10.32
C LYS A 45 7.62 -7.42 10.48
N ASP A 46 6.85 -8.41 10.92
CA ASP A 46 7.29 -9.80 10.98
C ASP A 46 7.13 -10.46 9.60
N TYR A 47 8.18 -10.39 8.77
CA TYR A 47 8.12 -10.87 7.39
C TYR A 47 7.71 -12.35 7.25
N LYS A 48 8.01 -13.18 8.26
CA LYS A 48 7.63 -14.60 8.27
C LYS A 48 6.14 -14.76 8.44
N LYS A 49 5.56 -14.04 9.41
CA LYS A 49 4.11 -14.05 9.65
C LYS A 49 3.34 -13.36 8.52
N ALA A 50 3.86 -12.24 7.98
CA ALA A 50 3.29 -11.58 6.82
C ALA A 50 3.24 -12.53 5.61
N SER A 51 4.31 -13.30 5.36
CA SER A 51 4.33 -14.34 4.33
C SER A 51 3.32 -15.45 4.61
N GLU A 52 3.27 -15.96 5.84
CA GLU A 52 2.32 -17.00 6.26
C GLU A 52 0.87 -16.61 5.98
N VAL A 53 0.43 -15.44 6.46
CA VAL A 53 -0.96 -15.00 6.24
C VAL A 53 -1.26 -14.67 4.78
N SER A 54 -0.24 -14.33 3.97
CA SER A 54 -0.41 -14.11 2.53
C SER A 54 -0.69 -15.41 1.76
N LEU A 55 -0.18 -16.54 2.27
CA LEU A 55 -0.34 -17.86 1.66
C LEU A 55 -1.62 -18.57 2.10
N GLN A 56 -2.14 -18.32 3.31
CA GLN A 56 -3.37 -18.94 3.82
C GLN A 56 -4.53 -18.99 2.80
N PRO A 57 -4.87 -17.92 2.07
CA PRO A 57 -5.99 -17.94 1.12
C PRO A 57 -5.69 -18.78 -0.13
N ILE A 58 -4.41 -18.92 -0.50
CA ILE A 58 -3.99 -19.81 -1.58
C ILE A 58 -4.22 -21.26 -1.17
N ASP A 59 -3.82 -21.62 0.05
CA ASP A 59 -3.94 -22.99 0.55
C ASP A 59 -5.40 -23.39 0.80
N ILE A 60 -6.25 -22.45 1.23
CA ILE A 60 -7.66 -22.71 1.60
C ILE A 60 -8.59 -22.62 0.38
N LEU A 61 -8.38 -21.66 -0.51
CA LEU A 61 -9.34 -21.30 -1.57
C LEU A 61 -8.80 -21.54 -2.99
N ASP A 62 -7.53 -21.90 -3.12
CA ASP A 62 -6.84 -22.13 -4.40
C ASP A 62 -7.00 -20.98 -5.42
N VAL A 63 -7.02 -19.73 -4.94
CA VAL A 63 -7.10 -18.54 -5.80
C VAL A 63 -5.86 -18.40 -6.70
N ASP A 64 -5.97 -17.68 -7.82
CA ASP A 64 -4.92 -17.59 -8.85
C ASP A 64 -3.79 -16.60 -8.53
N ALA A 65 -4.00 -15.74 -7.53
CA ALA A 65 -3.02 -14.75 -7.09
C ALA A 65 -3.03 -14.58 -5.56
N ALA A 66 -1.82 -14.54 -4.99
CA ALA A 66 -1.60 -14.03 -3.65
C ALA A 66 -1.35 -12.52 -3.72
N ILE A 67 -1.80 -11.78 -2.72
CA ILE A 67 -1.36 -10.40 -2.48
C ILE A 67 -0.58 -10.38 -1.18
N ILE A 68 0.56 -9.70 -1.18
CA ILE A 68 1.38 -9.60 0.03
C ILE A 68 0.58 -8.94 1.16
N PHE A 69 0.70 -9.46 2.37
CA PHE A 69 0.14 -8.83 3.55
C PHE A 69 1.06 -7.68 3.99
N SER A 70 0.54 -6.47 3.89
CA SER A 70 1.18 -5.22 4.33
C SER A 70 0.09 -4.17 4.55
N ASP A 71 0.45 -2.91 4.72
CA ASP A 71 -0.47 -1.78 4.78
C ASP A 71 0.04 -0.62 3.92
N ILE A 72 -0.86 0.21 3.38
CA ILE A 72 -0.45 1.37 2.57
C ILE A 72 0.29 2.44 3.39
N LEU A 73 0.10 2.45 4.72
CA LEU A 73 0.66 3.44 5.63
C LEU A 73 2.04 3.05 6.20
N VAL A 74 2.61 1.90 5.80
CA VAL A 74 4.02 1.59 6.13
C VAL A 74 4.98 2.61 5.53
N VAL A 75 4.63 3.21 4.38
CA VAL A 75 5.45 4.23 3.72
C VAL A 75 5.57 5.50 4.57
N PRO A 76 4.48 6.20 4.95
CA PRO A 76 4.58 7.36 5.84
C PRO A 76 5.15 7.02 7.22
N LEU A 77 4.94 5.81 7.74
CA LEU A 77 5.61 5.33 8.96
C LEU A 77 7.14 5.38 8.81
N GLU A 78 7.69 4.76 7.76
CA GLU A 78 9.15 4.71 7.57
C GLU A 78 9.75 6.03 7.03
N MET A 79 8.92 6.95 6.53
CA MET A 79 9.28 8.35 6.28
C MET A 79 9.45 9.17 7.57
N GLY A 80 8.96 8.68 8.71
CA GLY A 80 9.16 9.30 10.03
C GLY A 80 7.88 9.73 10.74
N MET A 81 6.69 9.42 10.22
CA MET A 81 5.44 9.72 10.93
C MET A 81 5.13 8.66 11.98
N ASN A 82 4.59 9.08 13.14
CA ASN A 82 4.21 8.15 14.20
C ASN A 82 2.84 7.54 13.93
N LEU A 83 2.81 6.32 13.38
CA LEU A 83 1.59 5.58 13.06
C LEU A 83 1.24 4.59 14.18
N ARG A 84 -0.02 4.59 14.60
CA ARG A 84 -0.59 3.56 15.48
C ARG A 84 -1.95 3.10 14.98
N PHE A 85 -2.29 1.85 15.25
CA PHE A 85 -3.60 1.28 14.93
C PHE A 85 -4.42 1.13 16.20
N GLU A 86 -5.43 1.99 16.33
CA GLU A 86 -6.35 1.99 17.46
C GLU A 86 -7.51 1.01 17.24
N LYS A 87 -7.90 0.31 18.31
CA LYS A 87 -8.99 -0.66 18.26
C LYS A 87 -10.33 0.05 18.07
N GLY A 88 -10.90 -0.10 16.87
CA GLY A 88 -12.20 0.48 16.52
C GLY A 88 -12.12 1.81 15.77
N GLU A 89 -10.98 2.50 15.84
CA GLU A 89 -10.79 3.80 15.17
C GLU A 89 -9.93 3.70 13.90
N GLY A 90 -9.09 2.66 13.78
CA GLY A 90 -8.23 2.45 12.62
C GLY A 90 -6.86 3.12 12.77
N PRO A 91 -6.20 3.49 11.65
CA PRO A 91 -4.88 4.12 11.71
C PRO A 91 -4.97 5.58 12.20
N VAL A 92 -4.04 5.96 13.06
CA VAL A 92 -3.91 7.31 13.63
C VAL A 92 -2.45 7.75 13.54
N PHE A 93 -2.23 8.99 13.10
CA PHE A 93 -0.97 9.71 13.16
C PHE A 93 -1.03 10.79 14.24
N ASP A 94 -0.07 10.79 15.16
CA ASP A 94 -0.06 11.75 16.27
C ASP A 94 0.19 13.20 15.81
N ASN A 95 1.00 13.36 14.77
CA ASN A 95 1.41 14.66 14.22
C ASN A 95 1.08 14.70 12.72
N PRO A 96 -0.18 15.00 12.34
CA PRO A 96 -0.56 15.15 10.94
C PRO A 96 0.14 16.36 10.30
N ILE A 97 0.41 16.27 9.01
CA ILE A 97 1.11 17.32 8.25
C ILE A 97 0.18 18.50 8.01
N SER A 98 0.64 19.69 8.40
CA SER A 98 -0.09 20.94 8.18
C SER A 98 0.76 22.04 7.54
N THR A 99 2.08 21.98 7.68
CA THR A 99 3.01 23.00 7.17
C THR A 99 4.14 22.40 6.34
N LEU A 100 4.95 23.28 5.73
CA LEU A 100 6.16 22.87 5.01
C LEU A 100 7.21 22.29 5.97
N GLU A 101 7.35 22.85 7.17
CA GLU A 101 8.29 22.36 8.19
C GLU A 101 7.94 20.95 8.65
N ASP A 102 6.66 20.58 8.69
CA ASP A 102 6.23 19.20 8.96
C ASP A 102 6.70 18.24 7.86
N LEU A 103 6.59 18.66 6.60
CA LEU A 103 6.99 17.87 5.44
C LEU A 103 8.51 17.70 5.35
N GLU A 104 9.28 18.74 5.68
CA GLU A 104 10.75 18.74 5.62
C GLU A 104 11.40 17.79 6.62
N LYS A 105 10.71 17.47 7.72
CA LYS A 105 11.17 16.47 8.70
C LYS A 105 11.13 15.04 8.16
N LEU A 106 10.41 14.79 7.06
CA LEU A 106 10.22 13.44 6.51
C LEU A 106 11.37 13.03 5.59
N ASP A 107 11.86 11.81 5.83
CA ASP A 107 12.94 11.17 5.07
C ASP A 107 12.38 10.50 3.80
N ASP A 108 12.54 11.17 2.66
CA ASP A 108 12.16 10.65 1.35
C ASP A 108 13.29 9.92 0.61
N GLN A 109 14.53 10.03 1.10
CA GLN A 109 15.69 9.43 0.45
C GLN A 109 15.91 7.99 0.91
N ASN A 110 15.65 7.67 2.18
CA ASN A 110 15.98 6.37 2.76
C ASN A 110 14.76 5.61 3.30
N ALA A 111 13.54 6.18 3.30
CA ALA A 111 12.34 5.46 3.74
C ALA A 111 12.15 4.11 3.04
N HIS A 112 12.34 4.06 1.71
CA HIS A 112 12.20 2.81 0.95
C HIS A 112 13.19 1.72 1.41
N LYS A 113 14.36 2.08 1.97
CA LYS A 113 15.36 1.11 2.47
C LYS A 113 14.95 0.51 3.83
N LYS A 114 14.18 1.25 4.63
CA LYS A 114 13.65 0.80 5.92
C LYS A 114 12.45 -0.15 5.77
N LEU A 115 11.89 -0.26 4.58
CA LEU A 115 10.77 -1.16 4.23
C LEU A 115 11.25 -2.59 3.89
N ASN A 116 12.46 -2.98 4.29
CA ASN A 116 13.05 -4.28 3.98
C ASN A 116 12.18 -5.46 4.46
N TYR A 117 11.45 -5.30 5.56
CA TYR A 117 10.51 -6.33 6.04
C TYR A 117 9.40 -6.65 5.03
N VAL A 118 8.98 -5.69 4.21
CA VAL A 118 8.02 -5.94 3.11
C VAL A 118 8.69 -6.75 2.00
N TYR A 119 9.92 -6.38 1.63
CA TYR A 119 10.67 -7.06 0.56
C TYR A 119 11.04 -8.49 0.96
N ASP A 120 11.46 -8.70 2.20
CA ASP A 120 11.75 -10.01 2.77
C ASP A 120 10.48 -10.88 2.80
N ALA A 121 9.32 -10.30 3.09
CA ALA A 121 8.03 -11.00 3.07
C ALA A 121 7.63 -11.39 1.65
N LEU A 122 7.81 -10.49 0.67
CA LEU A 122 7.59 -10.79 -0.75
C LEU A 122 8.50 -11.93 -1.23
N LYS A 123 9.80 -11.85 -0.93
CA LYS A 123 10.77 -12.87 -1.31
C LYS A 123 10.40 -14.24 -0.74
N LEU A 124 10.14 -14.32 0.57
CA LEU A 124 9.74 -15.57 1.22
C LEU A 124 8.42 -16.11 0.67
N THR A 125 7.44 -15.23 0.42
CA THR A 125 6.16 -15.62 -0.18
C THR A 125 6.37 -16.14 -1.59
N ARG A 126 7.23 -15.51 -2.38
CA ARG A 126 7.51 -15.94 -3.76
C ARG A 126 8.20 -17.30 -3.81
N GLU A 127 9.12 -17.56 -2.88
CA GLU A 127 9.81 -18.85 -2.72
C GLU A 127 8.83 -19.99 -2.38
N LYS A 128 7.82 -19.72 -1.53
CA LYS A 128 6.83 -20.72 -1.11
C LYS A 128 5.64 -20.87 -2.05
N LEU A 129 5.23 -19.79 -2.71
CA LEU A 129 4.08 -19.77 -3.60
C LEU A 129 4.40 -20.52 -4.89
N SER A 130 3.48 -21.38 -5.34
CA SER A 130 3.62 -22.11 -6.60
C SER A 130 3.91 -21.19 -7.79
N GLN A 131 4.81 -21.61 -8.67
CA GLN A 131 5.28 -20.82 -9.82
C GLN A 131 4.18 -20.50 -10.85
N ASN A 132 3.04 -21.21 -10.82
CA ASN A 132 1.88 -20.93 -11.67
C ASN A 132 0.94 -19.85 -11.10
N LYS A 133 1.04 -19.53 -9.79
CA LYS A 133 0.25 -18.51 -9.11
C LYS A 133 1.00 -17.17 -9.07
N ALA A 134 0.28 -16.07 -9.28
CA ALA A 134 0.88 -14.73 -9.25
C ALA A 134 1.06 -14.21 -7.82
N LEU A 135 2.09 -13.40 -7.59
CA LEU A 135 2.26 -12.61 -6.38
C LEU A 135 2.06 -11.12 -6.69
N ILE A 136 1.12 -10.48 -6.00
CA ILE A 136 0.78 -9.07 -6.15
C ILE A 136 1.48 -8.28 -5.04
N GLY A 137 2.34 -7.34 -5.43
CA GLY A 137 2.82 -6.26 -4.58
C GLY A 137 1.86 -5.06 -4.65
N PHE A 138 1.93 -4.15 -3.70
CA PHE A 138 1.04 -2.99 -3.71
C PHE A 138 1.55 -1.77 -2.94
N CYS A 139 0.90 -0.63 -3.20
CA CYS A 139 1.00 0.57 -2.37
C CYS A 139 -0.32 1.36 -2.40
N GLY A 140 -0.42 2.39 -1.57
CA GLY A 140 -1.46 3.42 -1.73
C GLY A 140 -1.07 4.42 -2.83
N SER A 141 -2.04 5.09 -3.43
CA SER A 141 -1.76 6.23 -4.30
C SER A 141 -1.16 7.39 -3.50
N PRO A 142 -0.38 8.29 -4.14
CA PRO A 142 0.10 9.51 -3.50
C PRO A 142 -1.02 10.32 -2.83
N TRP A 143 -2.16 10.49 -3.52
CA TRP A 143 -3.33 11.20 -2.98
C TRP A 143 -3.92 10.53 -1.74
N THR A 144 -4.13 9.22 -1.81
CA THR A 144 -4.72 8.45 -0.71
C THR A 144 -3.82 8.48 0.52
N ILE A 145 -2.49 8.31 0.34
CA ILE A 145 -1.53 8.37 1.44
C ILE A 145 -1.44 9.79 2.01
N ALA A 146 -1.33 10.82 1.16
CA ALA A 146 -1.33 12.22 1.60
C ALA A 146 -2.57 12.58 2.41
N THR A 147 -3.74 12.08 2.02
CA THR A 147 -4.99 12.28 2.76
C THR A 147 -4.87 11.77 4.19
N TYR A 148 -4.34 10.56 4.41
CA TYR A 148 -4.09 10.07 5.77
C TYR A 148 -3.06 10.92 6.53
N MET A 149 -1.98 11.34 5.86
CA MET A 149 -0.93 12.16 6.47
C MET A 149 -1.44 13.53 6.92
N ILE A 150 -2.39 14.13 6.19
CA ILE A 150 -2.96 15.45 6.48
C ILE A 150 -4.14 15.37 7.45
N GLU A 151 -5.03 14.39 7.26
CA GLU A 151 -6.20 14.19 8.14
C GLU A 151 -5.75 13.71 9.52
N GLY A 152 -4.73 12.86 9.56
CA GLY A 152 -4.22 12.18 10.75
C GLY A 152 -4.89 10.84 11.04
N SER A 153 -5.97 10.50 10.32
CA SER A 153 -6.68 9.24 10.45
C SER A 153 -7.62 9.05 9.25
N GLY A 154 -8.49 8.03 9.28
CA GLY A 154 -9.58 7.93 8.31
C GLY A 154 -10.54 9.12 8.43
N SER A 155 -10.93 9.71 7.30
CA SER A 155 -11.82 10.87 7.26
C SER A 155 -13.07 10.57 6.43
N LYS A 156 -14.24 11.05 6.90
CA LYS A 156 -15.51 10.91 6.18
C LYS A 156 -15.79 12.10 5.25
N ASN A 157 -15.18 13.25 5.53
CA ASN A 157 -15.45 14.51 4.82
C ASN A 157 -14.19 15.14 4.21
N TYR A 158 -13.00 14.63 4.54
CA TYR A 158 -11.73 15.06 3.94
C TYR A 158 -11.47 16.57 4.16
N ALA A 159 -11.94 17.10 5.29
CA ALA A 159 -12.01 18.55 5.50
C ALA A 159 -10.63 19.22 5.51
N LYS A 160 -9.60 18.59 6.09
CA LYS A 160 -8.25 19.16 6.18
C LYS A 160 -7.55 19.08 4.82
N CYS A 161 -7.61 17.92 4.15
CA CYS A 161 -6.94 17.77 2.86
C CYS A 161 -7.63 18.59 1.77
N LYS A 162 -8.97 18.71 1.76
CA LYS A 162 -9.69 19.64 0.87
C LYS A 162 -9.38 21.10 1.18
N LYS A 163 -9.28 21.47 2.45
CA LYS A 163 -8.86 22.84 2.80
C LYS A 163 -7.47 23.14 2.23
N MET A 164 -6.51 22.21 2.37
CA MET A 164 -5.16 22.37 1.80
C MET A 164 -5.20 22.42 0.27
N LEU A 165 -5.99 21.56 -0.38
CA LEU A 165 -6.19 21.54 -1.84
C LEU A 165 -6.56 22.92 -2.39
N TYR A 166 -7.47 23.64 -1.71
CA TYR A 166 -7.96 24.94 -2.18
C TYR A 166 -7.21 26.15 -1.64
N GLN A 167 -6.62 26.06 -0.44
CA GLN A 167 -5.94 27.20 0.20
C GLN A 167 -4.42 27.19 0.04
N ASN A 168 -3.82 26.02 -0.15
CA ASN A 168 -2.38 25.85 -0.31
C ASN A 168 -2.05 24.66 -1.24
N PRO A 169 -2.45 24.73 -2.52
CA PRO A 169 -2.19 23.66 -3.48
C PRO A 169 -0.69 23.41 -3.70
N GLU A 170 0.15 24.43 -3.52
CA GLU A 170 1.60 24.28 -3.65
C GLU A 170 2.17 23.30 -2.60
N LEU A 171 1.77 23.44 -1.33
CA LEU A 171 2.18 22.51 -0.28
C LEU A 171 1.65 21.09 -0.58
N LEU A 172 0.41 20.96 -1.03
CA LEU A 172 -0.15 19.65 -1.39
C LEU A 172 0.65 19.00 -2.53
N HIS A 173 1.02 19.74 -3.57
CA HIS A 173 1.89 19.23 -4.63
C HIS A 173 3.26 18.81 -4.09
N LYS A 174 3.85 19.55 -3.14
CA LYS A 174 5.11 19.15 -2.48
C LYS A 174 4.97 17.82 -1.73
N ILE A 175 3.87 17.62 -1.01
CA ILE A 175 3.57 16.35 -0.32
C ILE A 175 3.45 15.20 -1.33
N LEU A 176 2.64 15.39 -2.37
CA LEU A 176 2.40 14.37 -3.40
C LEU A 176 3.67 14.02 -4.19
N ASN A 177 4.47 15.02 -4.55
CA ASN A 177 5.78 14.83 -5.18
C ASN A 177 6.71 13.99 -4.30
N LYS A 178 6.85 14.36 -3.01
CA LYS A 178 7.72 13.66 -2.07
C LYS A 178 7.29 12.20 -1.90
N LEU A 179 5.99 11.93 -1.72
CA LEU A 179 5.44 10.58 -1.67
C LEU A 179 5.72 9.79 -2.95
N THR A 180 5.54 10.42 -4.10
CA THR A 180 5.74 9.79 -5.41
C THR A 180 7.17 9.29 -5.58
N GLN A 181 8.18 10.05 -5.13
CA GLN A 181 9.57 9.60 -5.19
C GLN A 181 9.84 8.38 -4.30
N VAL A 182 9.29 8.35 -3.09
CA VAL A 182 9.42 7.18 -2.20
C VAL A 182 8.72 5.96 -2.78
N LEU A 183 7.51 6.14 -3.31
CA LEU A 183 6.69 5.06 -3.85
C LEU A 183 7.30 4.42 -5.10
N LYS A 184 7.95 5.21 -5.97
CA LYS A 184 8.71 4.70 -7.12
C LYS A 184 9.75 3.66 -6.70
N LEU A 185 10.60 4.02 -5.73
CA LEU A 185 11.65 3.15 -5.23
C LEU A 185 11.08 1.96 -4.44
N TYR A 186 10.05 2.20 -3.62
CA TYR A 186 9.36 1.15 -2.88
C TYR A 186 8.80 0.06 -3.82
N LEU A 187 8.11 0.46 -4.89
CA LEU A 187 7.54 -0.47 -5.86
C LEU A 187 8.60 -1.17 -6.71
N GLU A 188 9.67 -0.47 -7.09
CA GLU A 188 10.81 -1.10 -7.78
C GLU A 188 11.42 -2.23 -6.95
N GLU A 189 11.62 -2.00 -5.64
CA GLU A 189 12.14 -3.03 -4.74
C GLU A 189 11.15 -4.18 -4.52
N GLN A 190 9.83 -3.92 -4.50
CA GLN A 190 8.84 -5.00 -4.47
C GLN A 190 8.90 -5.89 -5.72
N ILE A 191 9.10 -5.30 -6.90
CA ILE A 191 9.28 -6.04 -8.16
C ILE A 191 10.54 -6.90 -8.09
N LYS A 192 11.68 -6.31 -7.66
CA LYS A 192 12.94 -7.05 -7.46
C LYS A 192 12.80 -8.19 -6.44
N ALA A 193 11.96 -8.01 -5.42
CA ALA A 193 11.68 -9.02 -4.40
C ALA A 193 10.76 -10.15 -4.87
N GLY A 194 10.18 -10.06 -6.08
CA GLY A 194 9.43 -11.15 -6.71
C GLY A 194 7.94 -10.89 -6.93
N ALA A 195 7.46 -9.65 -6.78
CA ALA A 195 6.12 -9.29 -7.22
C ALA A 195 5.98 -9.45 -8.74
N ASN A 196 4.93 -10.15 -9.18
CA ASN A 196 4.61 -10.34 -10.60
C ASN A 196 3.68 -9.25 -11.14
N ALA A 197 2.91 -8.62 -10.26
CA ALA A 197 2.03 -7.50 -10.57
C ALA A 197 2.06 -6.49 -9.41
N ILE A 198 1.80 -5.23 -9.73
CA ILE A 198 1.68 -4.14 -8.76
C ILE A 198 0.28 -3.56 -8.82
N GLN A 199 -0.34 -3.37 -7.65
CA GLN A 199 -1.60 -2.67 -7.50
C GLN A 199 -1.42 -1.35 -6.72
N ILE A 200 -1.95 -0.25 -7.26
CA ILE A 200 -1.99 1.05 -6.58
C ILE A 200 -3.41 1.30 -6.08
N PHE A 201 -3.57 1.47 -4.77
CA PHE A 201 -4.86 1.72 -4.14
C PHE A 201 -5.11 3.23 -4.02
N ASP A 202 -5.91 3.79 -4.93
CA ASP A 202 -6.45 5.15 -4.80
C ASP A 202 -7.80 5.17 -4.08
N SER A 203 -7.83 4.65 -2.86
CA SER A 203 -9.05 4.45 -2.06
C SER A 203 -9.83 5.74 -1.78
N TRP A 204 -9.16 6.89 -1.79
CA TRP A 204 -9.77 8.20 -1.55
C TRP A 204 -9.95 9.04 -2.82
N ALA A 205 -9.86 8.44 -4.02
CA ALA A 205 -10.06 9.14 -5.30
C ALA A 205 -11.38 9.93 -5.34
N SER A 206 -12.45 9.36 -4.78
CA SER A 206 -13.80 9.96 -4.75
C SER A 206 -13.91 11.21 -3.88
N ALA A 207 -12.89 11.53 -3.09
CA ALA A 207 -12.82 12.79 -2.38
C ALA A 207 -12.58 13.98 -3.33
N LEU A 208 -11.97 13.75 -4.50
CA LEU A 208 -11.64 14.79 -5.46
C LEU A 208 -12.76 15.01 -6.47
N GLU A 209 -12.97 16.28 -6.83
CA GLU A 209 -13.77 16.64 -8.01
C GLU A 209 -13.03 16.22 -9.30
N TYR A 210 -13.76 16.06 -10.40
CA TYR A 210 -13.25 15.48 -11.65
C TYR A 210 -11.92 16.11 -12.12
N ASP A 211 -11.83 17.43 -12.21
CA ASP A 211 -10.61 18.11 -12.66
C ASP A 211 -9.46 17.94 -11.65
N LYS A 212 -9.79 17.94 -10.36
CA LYS A 212 -8.81 17.81 -9.27
C LYS A 212 -8.26 16.39 -9.17
N PHE A 213 -9.04 15.38 -9.55
CA PHE A 213 -8.57 13.99 -9.63
C PHE A 213 -7.39 13.86 -10.58
N PHE A 214 -7.46 14.48 -11.77
CA PHE A 214 -6.36 14.40 -12.73
C PHE A 214 -5.10 15.07 -12.22
N GLU A 215 -5.25 16.27 -11.66
CA GLU A 215 -4.16 17.11 -11.16
C GLU A 215 -3.47 16.51 -9.92
N PHE A 216 -4.24 16.08 -8.91
CA PHE A 216 -3.73 15.72 -7.58
C PHE A 216 -3.63 14.21 -7.31
N SER A 217 -4.15 13.35 -8.20
CA SER A 217 -4.02 11.90 -8.05
C SER A 217 -3.51 11.22 -9.31
N PHE A 218 -4.24 11.30 -10.42
CA PHE A 218 -3.96 10.52 -11.63
C PHE A 218 -2.56 10.77 -12.19
N ASN A 219 -2.15 12.03 -12.31
CA ASN A 219 -0.83 12.38 -12.88
C ASN A 219 0.32 11.76 -12.09
N TYR A 220 0.19 11.69 -10.76
CA TYR A 220 1.18 11.06 -9.90
C TYR A 220 1.22 9.54 -10.03
N MET A 221 0.05 8.89 -10.13
CA MET A 221 -0.01 7.46 -10.43
C MET A 221 0.58 7.13 -11.82
N LEU A 222 0.33 7.99 -12.80
CA LEU A 222 0.90 7.87 -14.14
C LEU A 222 2.43 8.03 -14.12
N GLU A 223 2.96 8.96 -13.33
CA GLU A 223 4.39 9.13 -13.12
C GLU A 223 5.04 7.89 -12.51
N ILE A 224 4.42 7.30 -11.49
CA ILE A 224 4.86 6.04 -10.86
C ILE A 224 4.85 4.92 -11.90
N SER A 225 3.73 4.72 -12.60
CA SER A 225 3.59 3.65 -13.61
C SER A 225 4.59 3.77 -14.75
N ASN A 226 4.99 4.98 -15.13
CA ASN A 226 5.99 5.19 -16.17
C ASN A 226 7.41 4.85 -15.70
N PHE A 227 7.68 4.95 -14.40
CA PHE A 227 8.98 4.64 -13.80
C PHE A 227 9.22 3.14 -13.64
N ILE A 228 8.23 2.39 -13.12
CA ILE A 228 8.36 0.96 -12.77
C ILE A 228 8.23 -0.03 -13.95
N LYS A 229 8.53 0.43 -15.18
CA LYS A 229 8.37 -0.38 -16.40
C LYS A 229 9.32 -1.56 -16.49
#